data_AF-A0ABD0QYR2-F1
#
_entry.id   AF-A0ABD0QYR2-F1
#
_cell.length_a   1.000
_cell.length_b   1.000
_cell.length_c   1.000
_cell.angle_alpha   90.00
_cell.angle_beta   90.00
_cell.angle_gamma   90.00
#
_symmetry.space_group_name_H-M   'P 1'
#
loop_
_entity.id
_entity.type
_entity.pdbx_description
1 polymer ?
#
loop_
_entity_poly.entity_id
_entity_poly.type
_entity_poly.pdbx_seq_one_letter_code
_entity_poly.pdbx_strand_id
1 'polypeptide(L)' 'DFLKSGESNERRCDSPESLKNRKCEPDHVINPVKHPLTNVKNSDLSDNPGNVVQLKPQNIKITLRV' A
#
# COMPACT_ATOMS: atom_id res chain seq x y z
N ASP A 1 5.68 7.85 26.20
CA ASP A 1 4.70 6.82 25.86
C ASP A 1 3.47 7.49 25.25
N PHE A 2 2.84 6.89 24.25
CA PHE A 2 1.70 7.47 23.53
C PHE A 2 0.39 7.37 24.34
N LEU A 3 0.22 6.25 25.06
CA LEU A 3 -0.96 6.02 25.90
C LEU A 3 -0.83 6.78 27.22
N LYS A 4 -1.94 7.35 27.68
CA LYS A 4 -2.04 7.87 29.05
C LYS A 4 -2.19 6.73 30.04
N SER A 5 -1.89 6.98 31.32
CA SER A 5 -2.10 6.00 32.38
C SER A 5 -3.57 5.56 32.40
N GLY A 6 -3.80 4.24 32.38
CA GLY A 6 -5.14 3.64 32.33
C GLY A 6 -5.78 3.57 30.94
N GLU A 7 -5.15 4.10 29.88
CA GLU A 7 -5.64 3.88 28.51
C GLU A 7 -5.31 2.48 28.02
N SER A 8 -6.28 1.87 27.34
CA SER A 8 -6.11 0.54 26.76
C SER A 8 -5.36 0.57 25.43
N ASN A 9 -4.73 -0.56 25.08
CA ASN A 9 -3.87 -0.66 23.89
C ASN A 9 -4.59 -0.47 22.56
N GLU A 10 -5.91 -0.71 22.50
CA GLU A 10 -6.73 -0.54 21.30
C GLU A 10 -6.77 0.92 20.85
N ARG A 11 -6.52 1.87 21.76
CA ARG A 11 -6.39 3.30 21.45
C ARG A 11 -5.20 3.62 20.52
N ARG A 12 -4.33 2.65 20.20
CA ARG A 12 -3.25 2.79 19.21
C ARG A 12 -3.74 2.63 17.77
N CYS A 13 -4.93 2.08 17.54
CA CYS A 13 -5.54 1.94 16.21
C CYS A 13 -6.68 2.96 16.06
N ASP A 14 -6.48 3.95 15.20
CA ASP A 14 -7.48 5.00 14.91
C ASP A 14 -7.14 5.62 13.54
N SER A 15 -7.92 6.60 13.09
CA SER A 15 -7.62 7.37 11.89
C SER A 15 -6.26 8.09 12.03
N PRO A 16 -5.49 8.26 10.93
CA PRO A 16 -4.22 8.99 10.96
C PRO A 16 -4.35 10.40 11.53
N GLU A 17 -5.47 11.07 11.28
CA GLU A 17 -5.79 12.41 11.78
C GLU A 17 -6.02 12.39 13.30
N SER A 18 -6.76 11.42 13.82
CA SER A 18 -6.98 11.26 15.27
C SER A 18 -5.66 10.98 16.00
N LEU A 19 -4.82 10.10 15.45
CA LEU A 19 -3.50 9.80 16.01
C LEU A 19 -2.59 11.03 15.99
N LYS A 20 -2.58 11.80 14.91
CA LYS A 20 -1.83 13.07 14.79
C LYS A 20 -2.31 14.09 15.81
N ASN A 21 -3.62 14.26 15.99
CA ASN A 21 -4.19 15.17 16.99
C ASN A 21 -3.81 14.79 18.43
N ARG A 22 -3.56 13.50 18.66
CA ARG A 22 -3.04 12.95 19.93
C ARG A 22 -1.51 13.01 20.04
N LYS A 23 -0.84 13.72 19.13
CA LYS A 23 0.62 13.88 19.08
C LYS A 23 1.36 12.55 18.85
N CYS A 24 0.75 11.63 18.10
CA CYS A 24 1.48 10.51 17.53
C CYS A 24 2.28 11.06 16.34
N GLU A 25 3.61 10.99 16.43
CA GLU A 25 4.48 11.47 15.34
C GLU A 25 4.24 10.63 14.06
N PRO A 26 4.28 11.25 12.87
CA PRO A 26 3.95 10.57 11.62
C PRO A 26 4.81 9.34 11.30
N ASP A 27 6.06 9.34 11.74
CA ASP A 27 7.02 8.23 11.61
C ASP A 27 6.67 7.02 12.48
N HIS A 28 5.91 7.22 13.56
CA HIS A 28 5.41 6.15 14.42
C HIS A 28 4.05 5.59 13.97
N VAL A 29 3.37 6.23 13.02
CA VAL A 29 2.09 5.75 12.48
C VAL A 29 2.34 4.76 11.34
N ILE A 30 2.16 3.46 11.63
CA ILE A 30 2.25 2.40 10.62
C ILE A 30 0.95 2.37 9.81
N ASN A 31 0.98 2.97 8.62
CA ASN A 31 -0.17 3.02 7.71
C ASN A 31 0.24 2.59 6.29
N PRO A 32 0.12 1.30 5.93
CA PRO A 32 0.40 0.82 4.58
C PRO A 32 -0.66 1.34 3.59
N VAL A 33 -0.46 2.51 3.00
CA VAL A 33 -1.44 3.15 2.08
C VAL A 33 -1.30 2.64 0.65
N LYS A 34 -0.10 2.23 0.24
CA LYS A 34 0.15 1.86 -1.15
C LYS A 34 -0.45 0.48 -1.44
N HIS A 35 -1.13 0.38 -2.57
CA HIS A 35 -1.35 -0.89 -3.27
C HIS A 35 -0.19 -1.08 -4.24
N PRO A 36 0.94 -1.68 -3.80
CA PRO A 36 2.05 -1.88 -4.71
C PRO A 36 1.57 -2.74 -5.88
N LEU A 37 1.67 -2.16 -7.07
CA LEU A 37 1.52 -2.85 -8.33
C LEU A 37 2.92 -3.27 -8.75
N THR A 38 3.16 -4.57 -8.89
CA THR A 38 4.41 -5.10 -9.41
C THR A 38 4.13 -5.85 -10.70
N ASN A 39 4.72 -5.37 -11.80
CA ASN A 39 4.62 -6.03 -13.09
C ASN A 39 5.46 -7.31 -13.05
N VAL A 40 4.82 -8.45 -13.29
CA VAL A 40 5.51 -9.76 -13.37
C VAL A 40 5.82 -10.10 -14.83
N LYS A 41 4.93 -9.70 -15.76
CA LYS A 41 5.14 -9.80 -17.20
C LYS A 41 4.62 -8.54 -17.88
N ASN A 42 5.52 -7.83 -18.56
CA ASN A 42 5.25 -6.56 -19.22
C ASN A 42 6.07 -6.44 -20.51
N SER A 43 5.91 -7.43 -21.39
CA SER A 43 6.49 -7.38 -22.73
C SER A 43 5.95 -6.17 -23.48
N ASP A 44 6.82 -5.50 -24.23
CA ASP A 44 6.41 -4.37 -25.07
C ASP A 44 5.46 -4.81 -26.18
N LEU A 45 4.64 -3.86 -26.63
CA LEU A 45 3.74 -4.11 -27.76
C LEU A 45 4.58 -4.42 -29.00
N SER A 46 4.14 -5.41 -29.76
CA SER A 46 4.84 -5.86 -30.95
C SER A 46 3.85 -6.34 -32.00
N ASP A 47 4.13 -6.00 -33.24
CA ASP A 47 3.41 -6.42 -34.44
C ASP A 47 4.21 -7.46 -35.26
N ASN A 48 5.36 -7.92 -34.75
CA ASN A 48 6.16 -8.94 -35.42
C ASN A 48 5.34 -10.24 -35.54
N PRO A 49 5.11 -10.78 -36.76
CA PRO A 49 4.31 -11.99 -36.96
C PRO A 49 4.74 -13.20 -36.14
N GLY A 50 6.04 -13.31 -35.81
CA GLY A 50 6.58 -14.41 -34.98
C GLY A 50 6.37 -14.23 -33.47
N ASN A 51 6.00 -13.03 -33.01
CA ASN A 51 5.82 -12.70 -31.59
C ASN A 51 4.95 -11.43 -31.42
N VAL A 52 3.69 -11.51 -31.84
CA VAL A 52 2.73 -10.39 -31.73
C VAL A 52 2.32 -10.22 -30.26
N VAL A 53 2.40 -8.98 -29.75
CA VAL A 53 1.96 -8.58 -28.41
C VAL A 53 1.05 -7.36 -28.53
N GLN A 54 -0.25 -7.53 -28.27
CA GLN A 54 -1.26 -6.47 -28.44
C GLN A 54 -1.77 -5.87 -27.13
N LEU A 55 -1.38 -6.42 -25.98
CA LEU A 55 -1.80 -5.95 -24.67
C LEU A 55 -0.65 -6.03 -23.68
N LYS A 56 -0.48 -5.00 -22.84
CA LYS A 56 0.48 -4.97 -21.72
C LYS A 56 -0.04 -4.15 -20.52
N PRO A 57 0.38 -4.44 -19.28
CA PRO A 57 1.16 -5.60 -18.90
C PRO A 57 0.31 -6.88 -19.01
N GLN A 58 0.95 -8.00 -19.26
CA GLN A 58 0.27 -9.28 -19.39
C GLN A 58 0.04 -9.94 -18.03
N ASN A 59 0.79 -9.55 -17.00
CA ASN A 59 0.58 -10.01 -15.64
C ASN A 59 1.00 -8.96 -14.60
N ILE A 60 0.12 -8.72 -13.63
CA ILE A 60 0.35 -7.81 -12.51
C ILE A 60 0.13 -8.58 -11.20
N LYS A 61 1.04 -8.40 -10.24
CA LYS A 61 0.83 -8.76 -8.84
C LYS A 61 0.39 -7.51 -8.06
N ILE A 62 -0.78 -7.60 -7.44
CA ILE A 62 -1.39 -6.50 -6.68
C ILE A 62 -1.47 -6.92 -5.23
N THR A 63 -0.94 -6.11 -4.31
CA THR A 63 -1.21 -6.27 -2.88
C THR A 63 -2.35 -5.32 -2.49
N LEU A 64 -3.50 -5.89 -2.15
CA LEU A 64 -4.65 -5.12 -1.69
C LEU A 64 -4.52 -4.85 -0.19
N ARG A 65 -4.88 -3.63 0.20
CA ARG A 65 -5.13 -3.30 1.61
C ARG A 65 -6.56 -3.73 1.91
N VAL A 66 -6.75 -4.44 3.02
CA VAL A 66 -8.05 -4.83 3.55
C VAL A 66 -8.55 -3.73 4.49
#